data_AF-A0A6G1LQ99-F1
#
_entry.id   AF-A0A6G1LQ99-F1
#
_cell.length_a   1.000
_cell.length_b   1.000
_cell.length_c   1.000
_cell.angle_alpha   90.00
_cell.angle_beta   90.00
_cell.angle_gamma   90.00
#
_symmetry.space_group_name_H-M   'P 1'
#
loop_
_entity.id
_entity.type
_entity.pdbx_description
1 polymer ?
#
loop_
_entity_poly.entity_id
_entity_poly.type
_entity_poly.pdbx_seq_one_letter_code
_entity_poly.pdbx_strand_id
1 'polypeptide(L)'
;NLLNEVKDFFRTSNDNERAILQKYVERYFYFFTFVLICHCLVVIAFSCGPIFLSTKFPLEVWYPFLTESPTVIYILYILHMHIIIKAGFNFIVNFTFAMFFMYSSARLEMLCLKIQNAKNKRQIILCIKDHQKII
;
A
#
# COMPACT_ATOMS: atom_id res chain seq x y z
N ASN A 1 13.61 -11.51 4.36
CA ASN A 1 12.21 -11.51 3.88
C ASN A 1 11.39 -10.63 4.83
N LEU A 2 11.30 -9.33 4.54
CA LEU A 2 10.80 -8.29 5.48
C LEU A 2 9.39 -8.58 6.03
N LEU A 3 8.52 -9.22 5.24
CA LEU A 3 7.19 -9.63 5.69
C LEU A 3 7.23 -10.65 6.84
N ASN A 4 8.18 -11.59 6.80
CA ASN A 4 8.34 -12.57 7.88
C ASN A 4 8.82 -11.88 9.15
N GLU A 5 9.72 -10.90 9.03
CA GLU A 5 10.25 -10.17 10.16
C GLU A 5 9.18 -9.30 10.84
N VAL A 6 8.36 -8.59 10.06
CA VAL A 6 7.19 -7.88 10.59
C VAL A 6 6.25 -8.85 11.30
N LYS A 7 5.96 -10.01 10.70
CA LYS A 7 5.09 -11.04 11.29
C LYS A 7 5.63 -11.62 12.60
N ASP A 8 6.93 -11.88 12.66
CA ASP A 8 7.60 -12.41 13.84
C ASP A 8 7.69 -11.35 14.95
N PHE A 9 7.89 -10.08 14.60
CA PHE A 9 7.81 -8.96 15.53
C PHE A 9 6.42 -8.83 16.14
N PHE A 10 5.35 -8.90 15.33
CA PHE A 10 3.97 -8.89 15.85
C PHE A 10 3.73 -10.02 16.86
N ARG A 11 4.28 -11.21 16.62
CA ARG A 11 4.16 -12.36 17.54
C ARG A 11 4.90 -12.17 18.85
N THR A 12 6.08 -11.54 18.81
CA THR A 12 6.99 -11.41 19.96
C THR A 12 6.85 -10.08 20.71
N SER A 13 6.11 -9.12 20.17
CA SER A 13 5.94 -7.78 20.75
C SER A 13 5.23 -7.77 22.10
N ASN A 14 5.75 -6.94 23.01
CA ASN A 14 5.18 -6.69 24.34
C ASN A 14 4.02 -5.67 24.28
N ASP A 15 3.21 -5.56 25.33
CA ASP A 15 1.99 -4.72 25.37
C ASP A 15 2.27 -3.24 25.04
N ASN A 16 3.39 -2.69 25.50
CA ASN A 16 3.80 -1.32 25.17
C ASN A 16 4.15 -1.15 23.69
N GLU A 17 4.77 -2.15 23.07
CA GLU A 17 5.13 -2.11 21.65
C GLU A 17 3.88 -2.27 20.77
N ARG A 18 2.94 -3.12 21.19
CA ARG A 18 1.62 -3.29 20.58
C ARG A 18 0.81 -2.00 20.64
N ALA A 19 0.80 -1.31 21.77
CA ALA A 19 0.10 -0.04 21.93
C ALA A 19 0.63 1.04 20.96
N ILE A 20 1.96 1.13 20.79
CA ILE A 20 2.56 2.03 19.80
C ILE A 20 2.15 1.62 18.39
N LEU A 21 2.26 0.34 18.03
CA LEU A 21 1.84 -0.14 16.70
C LEU A 21 0.36 0.14 16.42
N GLN A 22 -0.52 -0.12 17.39
CA GLN A 22 -1.95 0.13 17.28
C GLN A 22 -2.26 1.62 17.08
N LYS A 23 -1.58 2.50 17.82
CA LYS A 23 -1.66 3.96 17.61
C LYS A 23 -1.32 4.34 16.17
N TYR A 24 -0.29 3.73 15.58
CA TYR A 24 0.04 3.96 14.17
C TYR A 24 -1.05 3.42 13.24
N VAL A 25 -1.54 2.19 13.45
CA VAL A 25 -2.62 1.59 12.66
C VAL A 25 -3.85 2.49 12.66
N GLU A 26 -4.35 2.87 13.83
CA GLU A 26 -5.53 3.73 13.99
C GLU A 26 -5.34 5.10 13.34
N ARG A 27 -4.15 5.70 13.49
CA ARG A 27 -3.84 7.00 12.89
C ARG A 27 -3.96 7.01 11.37
N TYR A 28 -3.51 5.94 10.71
CA TYR A 28 -3.51 5.88 9.25
C TYR A 28 -4.69 5.10 8.67
N PHE A 29 -5.44 4.36 9.48
CA PHE A 29 -6.59 3.56 9.06
C PHE A 29 -7.62 4.37 8.27
N TYR A 30 -8.00 5.54 8.79
CA TYR A 30 -8.95 6.43 8.12
C TYR A 30 -8.43 6.94 6.78
N PHE A 31 -7.15 7.30 6.72
CA PHE A 31 -6.51 7.75 5.49
C PHE A 31 -6.49 6.64 4.43
N PHE A 32 -6.09 5.41 4.79
CA PHE A 32 -6.12 4.29 3.85
C PHE A 32 -7.52 3.95 3.39
N THR A 33 -8.49 3.96 4.31
CA THR A 33 -9.90 3.69 3.97
C THR A 33 -10.41 4.72 2.98
N PHE A 34 -10.11 6.00 3.20
CA PHE A 34 -10.45 7.07 2.27
C PHE A 34 -9.81 6.86 0.88
N VAL A 35 -8.50 6.61 0.83
CA VAL A 35 -7.80 6.37 -0.45
C VAL A 35 -8.36 5.15 -1.18
N LEU A 36 -8.67 4.06 -0.45
CA LEU A 36 -9.29 2.87 -1.01
C LEU A 36 -10.65 3.17 -1.63
N ILE A 37 -11.50 3.95 -0.93
CA ILE A 37 -12.81 4.39 -1.46
C ILE A 37 -12.62 5.20 -2.73
N CYS A 38 -11.73 6.20 -2.73
CA CYS A 38 -11.42 6.99 -3.92
C CYS A 38 -10.96 6.10 -5.09
N HIS A 39 -10.13 5.10 -4.82
CA HIS A 39 -9.65 4.18 -5.84
C HIS A 39 -10.77 3.30 -6.41
N CYS A 40 -11.65 2.77 -5.56
CA CYS A 40 -12.84 2.04 -5.99
C CYS A 40 -13.74 2.90 -6.89
N LEU A 41 -13.96 4.17 -6.51
CA LEU A 41 -14.74 5.11 -7.32
C LEU A 41 -14.13 5.33 -8.71
N VAL A 42 -12.80 5.45 -8.80
CA VAL A 42 -12.08 5.57 -10.08
C VAL A 42 -12.30 4.31 -10.92
N VAL A 43 -12.09 3.12 -10.37
CA VAL A 43 -12.29 1.85 -11.10
C VAL A 43 -13.73 1.72 -11.62
N ILE A 44 -14.72 2.07 -10.81
CA ILE A 44 -16.13 2.05 -11.21
C ILE A 44 -16.38 3.07 -12.33
N ALA A 45 -15.87 4.29 -12.18
CA ALA A 45 -16.04 5.35 -13.17
C ALA A 45 -15.44 4.96 -14.54
N PHE A 46 -14.24 4.38 -14.57
CA PHE A 46 -13.62 3.91 -15.82
C PHE A 46 -14.33 2.67 -16.40
N SER A 47 -14.83 1.77 -15.56
CA SER A 47 -15.58 0.60 -16.03
C SER A 47 -16.94 0.97 -16.61
N CYS A 48 -17.62 1.97 -16.04
CA CYS A 48 -18.91 2.47 -16.51
C CYS A 48 -18.77 3.58 -17.57
N GLY A 49 -17.57 4.14 -17.75
CA GLY A 49 -17.27 5.20 -18.74
C GLY A 49 -17.86 4.97 -20.13
N PRO A 50 -17.73 3.77 -20.74
CA PRO A 50 -18.33 3.46 -22.04
C PRO A 50 -19.85 3.68 -22.10
N ILE A 51 -20.56 3.43 -20.99
CA ILE A 51 -22.02 3.53 -20.90
C ILE A 51 -22.45 4.99 -20.98
N PHE A 52 -21.67 5.91 -20.38
CA PHE A 52 -21.98 7.33 -20.32
C PHE A 52 -21.43 8.12 -21.49
N LEU A 53 -20.23 7.77 -22.00
CA LEU A 53 -19.55 8.52 -23.05
C LEU A 53 -19.86 8.02 -24.48
N SER A 54 -20.64 6.95 -24.65
CA SER A 54 -20.91 6.34 -25.97
C SER A 54 -19.63 6.05 -26.77
N THR A 55 -18.52 5.77 -26.07
CA THR A 55 -17.23 5.46 -26.69
C THR A 55 -17.15 3.98 -27.06
N LYS A 56 -16.46 3.68 -28.16
CA LYS A 56 -16.28 2.31 -28.66
C LYS A 56 -15.49 1.41 -27.70
N PHE A 57 -14.62 2.00 -26.87
CA PHE A 57 -13.78 1.29 -25.91
C PHE A 57 -13.73 2.03 -24.56
N PRO A 58 -13.44 1.32 -23.45
CA PRO A 58 -13.25 1.92 -22.11
C PRO A 58 -12.05 2.85 -22.00
N LEU A 59 -11.00 2.61 -22.77
CA LEU A 59 -9.79 3.42 -22.78
C LEU A 59 -9.61 4.04 -24.17
N GLU A 60 -9.24 5.32 -24.19
CA GLU A 60 -8.86 6.00 -25.42
C GLU A 60 -7.43 5.61 -25.78
N VAL A 61 -7.30 4.74 -26.79
CA VAL A 61 -6.01 4.18 -27.22
C VAL A 61 -5.97 4.18 -28.74
N TRP A 62 -4.87 4.69 -29.30
CA TRP A 62 -4.60 4.61 -30.73
C TRP A 62 -4.04 3.24 -31.09
N TYR A 63 -4.60 2.61 -32.12
CA TYR A 63 -4.14 1.31 -32.62
C TYR A 63 -3.59 1.45 -34.04
N PRO A 64 -2.39 0.91 -34.34
CA PRO A 64 -1.80 0.94 -35.69
C PRO A 64 -2.46 -0.07 -36.66
N PHE A 65 -3.60 -0.65 -36.30
CA PHE A 65 -4.29 -1.69 -37.06
C PHE A 65 -5.81 -1.46 -37.09
N LEU A 66 -6.49 -2.09 -38.06
CA LEU A 66 -7.93 -1.96 -38.25
C LEU A 66 -8.71 -2.55 -37.06
N THR A 67 -9.59 -1.74 -36.47
CA THR A 67 -10.42 -2.10 -35.30
C THR A 67 -11.90 -2.27 -35.67
N GLU A 68 -12.19 -2.61 -36.92
CA GLU A 68 -13.56 -2.71 -37.45
C GLU A 68 -14.15 -4.11 -37.30
N SER A 69 -13.32 -5.15 -37.25
CA SER A 69 -13.77 -6.53 -37.09
C SER A 69 -14.38 -6.76 -35.69
N PRO A 70 -15.58 -7.37 -35.58
CA PRO A 70 -16.21 -7.68 -34.29
C PRO A 70 -15.31 -8.51 -33.36
N THR A 71 -14.53 -9.43 -33.91
CA THR A 71 -13.58 -10.26 -33.14
C THR A 71 -12.48 -9.43 -32.52
N VAL A 72 -11.92 -8.48 -33.29
CA VAL A 72 -10.86 -7.58 -32.81
C VAL A 72 -11.40 -6.67 -31.71
N ILE A 73 -12.61 -6.11 -31.90
CA ILE A 73 -13.28 -5.26 -30.90
C ILE A 73 -13.46 -6.03 -29.58
N TYR A 74 -13.92 -7.28 -29.63
CA TYR A 74 -14.13 -8.10 -28.44
C TYR A 74 -12.83 -8.39 -27.68
N ILE A 75 -11.76 -8.75 -28.39
CA ILE A 75 -10.44 -9.00 -27.80
C ILE A 75 -9.89 -7.73 -27.12
N LEU A 76 -9.97 -6.59 -27.80
CA LEU A 76 -9.52 -5.31 -27.26
C LEU A 76 -10.32 -4.89 -26.03
N TYR A 77 -11.63 -5.14 -26.03
CA TYR A 77 -12.47 -4.87 -24.88
C TYR A 77 -12.05 -5.70 -23.66
N ILE A 78 -11.81 -7.00 -23.83
CA ILE A 78 -11.30 -7.87 -22.74
C ILE A 78 -9.95 -7.37 -22.23
N LEU A 79 -9.05 -6.97 -23.14
CA LEU A 79 -7.73 -6.44 -22.78
C LEU A 79 -7.85 -5.15 -21.96
N HIS A 80 -8.72 -4.23 -22.37
CA HIS A 80 -8.99 -2.99 -21.64
C HIS A 80 -9.53 -3.27 -20.24
N MET A 81 -10.46 -4.20 -20.10
CA MET A 81 -10.97 -4.61 -18.79
C MET A 81 -9.85 -5.20 -17.91
N HIS A 82 -8.96 -6.01 -18.48
CA HIS A 82 -7.80 -6.52 -17.74
C HIS A 82 -6.87 -5.40 -17.29
N ILE A 83 -6.59 -4.42 -18.14
CA ILE A 83 -5.75 -3.26 -17.80
C ILE A 83 -6.39 -2.45 -16.67
N ILE A 84 -7.70 -2.17 -16.74
CA ILE A 84 -8.44 -1.43 -15.72
C ILE A 84 -8.40 -2.18 -14.38
N ILE A 85 -8.66 -3.49 -14.38
CA ILE A 85 -8.61 -4.32 -13.17
C ILE A 85 -7.20 -4.34 -12.58
N LYS A 86 -6.16 -4.52 -13.41
CA LYS A 86 -4.76 -4.54 -12.98
C LYS A 86 -4.32 -3.19 -12.41
N ALA A 87 -4.74 -2.09 -13.04
CA ALA A 87 -4.50 -0.74 -12.55
C ALA A 87 -5.18 -0.54 -11.18
N GLY A 88 -6.41 -1.01 -11.01
CA GLY A 88 -7.12 -1.02 -9.72
C GLY A 88 -6.40 -1.82 -8.64
N PHE A 89 -5.79 -2.95 -9.00
CA PHE A 89 -5.02 -3.79 -8.07
C PHE A 89 -3.67 -3.19 -7.68
N ASN A 90 -3.16 -2.18 -8.41
CA ASN A 90 -1.89 -1.51 -8.08
C ASN A 90 -1.95 -0.77 -6.71
N PHE A 91 -3.14 -0.53 -6.18
CA PHE A 91 -3.31 -0.03 -4.82
C PHE A 91 -2.61 -0.94 -3.77
N ILE A 92 -2.55 -2.26 -3.99
CA ILE A 92 -1.93 -3.21 -3.05
C ILE A 92 -0.44 -2.91 -2.84
N VAL A 93 0.27 -2.50 -3.90
CA VAL A 93 1.69 -2.15 -3.80
C VAL A 93 1.86 -0.90 -2.94
N ASN A 94 1.03 0.12 -3.17
CA ASN A 94 1.02 1.35 -2.37
C ASN A 94 0.70 1.07 -0.89
N PHE A 95 -0.27 0.19 -0.63
CA PHE A 95 -0.60 -0.24 0.72
C PHE A 95 0.57 -0.96 1.39
N THR A 96 1.26 -1.84 0.67
CA THR A 96 2.43 -2.57 1.19
C THR A 96 3.55 -1.61 1.59
N PHE A 97 3.88 -0.64 0.75
CA PHE A 97 4.89 0.38 1.09
C PHE A 97 4.49 1.20 2.31
N ALA A 98 3.23 1.61 2.37
CA ALA A 98 2.76 2.43 3.48
C ALA A 98 2.78 1.64 4.81
N MET A 99 2.46 0.35 4.79
CA MET A 99 2.65 -0.55 5.94
C MET A 99 4.12 -0.64 6.38
N PHE A 100 5.06 -0.73 5.43
CA PHE A 100 6.49 -0.72 5.76
C PHE A 100 6.95 0.61 6.37
N PHE A 101 6.47 1.75 5.86
CA PHE A 101 6.79 3.05 6.43
C PHE A 101 6.22 3.22 7.84
N MET A 102 4.99 2.76 8.07
CA MET A 102 4.38 2.77 9.41
C MET A 102 5.16 1.91 10.39
N TYR A 103 5.51 0.68 9.99
CA TYR A 103 6.33 -0.20 10.81
C TYR A 103 7.68 0.44 11.14
N SER A 104 8.36 1.00 10.15
CA SER A 104 9.65 1.68 10.32
C SER A 104 9.52 2.89 11.27
N SER A 105 8.46 3.68 11.11
CA SER A 105 8.18 4.85 11.96
C SER A 105 7.89 4.44 13.42
N ALA A 106 7.07 3.41 13.62
CA ALA A 106 6.80 2.86 14.95
C ALA A 106 8.09 2.36 15.63
N ARG A 107 8.95 1.66 14.88
CA ARG A 107 10.26 1.22 15.36
C ARG A 107 11.16 2.40 15.75
N LEU A 108 11.17 3.47 14.95
CA LEU A 108 11.93 4.69 15.27
C LEU A 108 11.40 5.39 16.53
N GLU A 109 10.07 5.47 16.72
CA GLU A 109 9.46 6.01 17.94
C GLU A 109 9.85 5.18 19.17
N MET A 110 9.82 3.85 19.07
CA MET A 110 10.29 2.96 20.14
C MET A 110 11.78 3.20 20.48
N LEU A 111 12.63 3.43 19.48
CA LEU A 111 14.03 3.76 19.71
C LEU A 111 14.19 5.09 20.44
N CYS A 112 13.46 6.12 19.98
CA CYS A 112 13.48 7.45 20.58
C CYS A 112 13.11 7.38 22.07
N LEU A 113 12.05 6.64 22.41
CA LEU A 113 11.63 6.42 23.80
C LEU A 113 12.70 5.70 24.64
N LYS A 114 13.37 4.68 24.07
CA LYS A 114 14.47 3.98 24.77
C LYS A 114 15.69 4.89 24.98
N ILE A 115 16.01 5.76 24.02
CA ILE A 115 17.11 6.73 24.12
C ILE A 115 16.78 7.81 25.16
N GLN A 116 15.56 8.35 25.17
CA GLN A 116 15.13 9.36 26.14
C GLN A 116 15.18 8.85 27.59
N ASN A 117 14.88 7.56 27.80
CA ASN A 117 14.93 6.93 29.11
C ASN A 117 16.33 6.44 29.52
N ALA A 118 17.32 6.49 28.63
CA ALA A 118 18.68 6.03 28.91
C ALA A 118 19.43 7.03 29.78
N LYS A 119 20.00 6.55 30.90
CA LYS A 119 20.70 7.43 31.86
C LYS A 119 22.13 7.75 31.47
N ASN A 120 22.75 6.90 30.64
CA ASN A 120 24.18 6.98 30.30
C ASN A 120 24.43 6.85 28.79
N LYS A 121 25.46 7.55 28.29
CA LYS A 121 25.87 7.53 26.86
C LYS A 121 26.15 6.13 26.32
N ARG A 122 26.64 5.21 27.17
CA ARG A 122 26.85 3.79 26.82
C ARG A 122 25.54 3.03 26.57
N GLN A 123 24.46 3.34 27.29
CA GLN A 123 23.15 2.72 27.08
C GLN A 123 22.50 3.21 25.77
N ILE A 124 22.73 4.47 25.40
CA ILE A 124 22.29 5.02 24.11
C ILE A 124 22.97 4.29 22.94
N ILE A 125 24.29 4.10 23.00
CA ILE A 125 25.05 3.39 21.96
C ILE A 125 24.60 1.92 21.82
N LEU A 126 24.32 1.24 22.94
CA LEU A 126 23.80 -0.13 22.93
C LEU A 126 22.42 -0.20 22.28
N CYS A 127 21.54 0.75 22.60
CA CYS A 127 20.19 0.80 22.04
C CYS A 127 20.19 1.02 20.52
N ILE A 128 21.08 1.90 20.03
CA ILE A 128 21.27 2.11 18.58
C ILE A 128 21.79 0.84 17.90
N LYS A 129 22.77 0.15 18.50
CA LYS A 129 23.34 -1.10 17.96
C LYS A 129 22.31 -2.24 17.90
N ASP A 130 21.48 -2.38 18.94
CA ASP A 130 20.42 -3.40 18.94
C ASP A 130 19.38 -3.13 17.85
N HIS A 131 19.04 -1.86 17.60
CA HIS A 131 18.09 -1.51 16.55
C HIS A 131 18.67 -1.66 15.14
N GLN A 132 19.96 -1.39 14.94
CA GLN A 132 20.66 -1.60 13.67
C GLN A 132 20.82 -3.07 13.28
N LYS A 133 20.68 -4.01 14.23
CA LYS A 133 20.73 -5.45 13.96
C LYS A 133 19.42 -6.04 13.42
N ILE A 134 18.34 -5.26 13.48
CA ILE A 134 16.95 -5.67 13.17
C ILE A 134 16.41 -4.88 11.96
N ILE A 135 17.30 -4.20 11.22
CA ILE A 135 17.04 -3.52 9.94
C ILE A 135 17.97 -4.18 8.91
#